data_AF-A0A9P5D3U4-F1
#
_entry.id   AF-A0A9P5D3U4-F1
#
_cell.length_a   1.000
_cell.length_b   1.000
_cell.length_c   1.000
_cell.angle_alpha   90.00
_cell.angle_beta   90.00
_cell.angle_gamma   90.00
#
_symmetry.space_group_name_H-M   'P 1'
#
loop_
_entity.id
_entity.type
_entity.pdbx_description
1 polymer ?
#
loop_
_entity_poly.entity_id
_entity_poly.type
_entity_poly.pdbx_seq_one_letter_code
_entity_poly.pdbx_strand_id
1 'polypeptide(L)'
;MSPLFGSHRELGLSSTWMTADGRYGPYGFGEDDPTTYKRSRVDWDLLDWGELVDQCLEPASRHESQHPAMPRPMLKHSKPKRFKSDDHPHTTRTALVLRSYEGFNYTEEVMWMIRSLITEASLKTGGRYSLILLVNVQDKGWAIHESPEHYQRAFQAMHIPPELWSLTLLWDENLLESWYPLATEHRTMWQVNQPLQLLAHHYPEYDHFWQLEMDQRFMGDALEYLDAVHTFSLLEPRKQALERATYPYIERNYKSYDDFINQVSLANNGGSRAWPALRIPDVEPIGPEPPTPHPEDTRGYSSYGLGEEADVVLTSFCEDVRDVPEWVFNDWYRGELTQGSETPRFFCPPAIARASRKLLGAVHEAQVRTGISVPSEATLPSWALWLGLKLSYPPQPVYMQPAGGAVAAPAARVQEDYKEEEEDESFTHEDRFEVLRTLLGDRPFDSRDGLAHAKPQSFASKGLTYWWASDYPRQVMDAWMGDDTNDMDARAVAPMLVEHDGQVYAPNFVMHPVK
;
A
#
# COMPACT_ATOMS: atom_id res chain seq x y z
N MET A 1 11.38 21.17 -6.25
CA MET A 1 12.30 20.07 -6.61
C MET A 1 11.54 19.00 -7.39
N SER A 2 12.19 18.28 -8.32
CA SER A 2 11.58 17.11 -8.98
C SER A 2 11.70 15.86 -8.10
N PRO A 3 10.80 14.86 -8.22
CA PRO A 3 10.94 13.58 -7.52
C PRO A 3 12.29 12.90 -7.83
N LEU A 4 12.81 12.10 -6.89
CA LEU A 4 13.97 11.24 -7.13
C LEU A 4 13.63 10.19 -8.19
N PHE A 5 12.49 9.53 -8.01
CA PHE A 5 11.83 8.64 -8.95
C PHE A 5 10.31 8.82 -8.86
N GLY A 6 9.59 8.21 -9.79
CA GLY A 6 8.20 8.51 -10.09
C GLY A 6 8.02 9.77 -10.93
N SER A 7 6.77 10.07 -11.28
CA SER A 7 6.40 11.26 -12.02
C SER A 7 4.92 11.61 -11.80
N HIS A 8 4.66 12.86 -11.42
CA HIS A 8 3.29 13.41 -11.40
C HIS A 8 2.66 13.32 -12.78
N ARG A 9 3.42 13.68 -13.83
CA ARG A 9 2.93 13.72 -15.21
C ARG A 9 2.56 12.33 -15.70
N GLU A 10 3.48 11.36 -15.60
CA GLU A 10 3.24 10.02 -16.15
C GLU A 10 2.19 9.24 -15.34
N LEU A 11 2.09 9.49 -14.02
CA LEU A 11 1.01 8.93 -13.20
C LEU A 11 -0.36 9.55 -13.55
N GLY A 12 -0.39 10.74 -14.15
CA GLY A 12 -1.62 11.52 -14.34
C GLY A 12 -2.09 12.22 -13.05
N LEU A 13 -1.19 12.42 -12.09
CA LEU A 13 -1.47 13.11 -10.83
C LEU A 13 -1.28 14.62 -11.00
N SER A 14 -2.34 15.38 -10.76
CA SER A 14 -2.31 16.85 -10.84
C SER A 14 -1.23 17.43 -9.91
N SER A 15 -0.43 18.35 -10.42
CA SER A 15 0.53 19.13 -9.61
C SER A 15 -0.18 20.23 -8.84
N THR A 16 -1.02 19.85 -7.87
CA THR A 16 -1.65 20.77 -6.92
C THR A 16 -0.70 21.05 -5.75
N TRP A 17 -0.87 22.23 -5.13
CA TRP A 17 -0.06 22.72 -4.03
C TRP A 17 -0.98 23.12 -2.89
N MET A 18 -0.84 22.49 -1.72
CA MET A 18 -1.73 22.71 -0.57
C MET A 18 -0.96 23.12 0.67
N THR A 19 -1.52 24.05 1.44
CA THR A 19 -1.10 24.31 2.83
C THR A 19 -1.70 23.25 3.76
N ALA A 20 -1.17 23.12 4.98
CA ALA A 20 -1.77 22.25 6.00
C ALA A 20 -3.24 22.60 6.27
N ASP A 21 -3.55 23.89 6.39
CA ASP A 21 -4.93 24.38 6.50
C ASP A 21 -5.80 24.06 5.27
N GLY A 22 -5.24 24.18 4.06
CA GLY A 22 -5.94 23.83 2.82
C GLY A 22 -6.26 22.34 2.73
N ARG A 23 -5.34 21.49 3.19
CA ARG A 23 -5.42 20.02 3.10
C ARG A 23 -6.25 19.41 4.21
N TYR A 24 -6.04 19.81 5.46
CA TYR A 24 -6.65 19.19 6.64
C TYR A 24 -7.63 20.09 7.39
N GLY A 25 -7.67 21.40 7.10
CA GLY A 25 -8.61 22.33 7.73
C GLY A 25 -10.08 21.93 7.58
N PRO A 26 -10.55 21.41 6.42
CA PRO A 26 -11.91 20.88 6.30
C PRO A 26 -12.24 19.67 7.19
N TYR A 27 -11.22 19.05 7.80
CA TYR A 27 -11.31 17.80 8.55
C TYR A 27 -10.95 17.95 10.04
N GLY A 28 -10.84 19.20 10.51
CA GLY A 28 -10.64 19.55 11.92
C GLY A 28 -9.27 20.18 12.23
N PHE A 29 -8.34 20.29 11.29
CA PHE A 29 -7.06 20.95 11.56
C PHE A 29 -7.26 22.44 11.89
N GLY A 30 -6.69 22.86 13.02
CA GLY A 30 -6.78 24.25 13.51
C GLY A 30 -8.12 24.62 14.13
N GLU A 31 -9.06 23.66 14.32
CA GLU A 31 -10.41 23.98 14.77
C GLU A 31 -10.47 24.54 16.21
N ASP A 32 -9.45 24.29 17.02
CA ASP A 32 -9.33 24.78 18.40
C ASP A 32 -9.13 26.29 18.51
N ASP A 33 -8.55 26.95 17.50
CA ASP A 33 -8.36 28.39 17.49
C ASP A 33 -9.50 29.09 16.74
N PRO A 34 -10.51 29.65 17.44
CA PRO A 34 -11.64 30.33 16.81
C PRO A 34 -11.25 31.62 16.09
N THR A 35 -10.03 32.15 16.30
CA THR A 35 -9.59 33.39 15.66
C THR A 35 -9.07 33.15 14.23
N THR A 36 -8.51 31.97 13.98
CA THR A 36 -7.94 31.57 12.69
C THR A 36 -8.86 30.61 11.94
N TYR A 37 -9.63 29.77 12.63
CA TYR A 37 -10.56 28.82 12.03
C TYR A 37 -11.86 29.47 11.55
N LYS A 38 -11.98 29.65 10.23
CA LYS A 38 -13.12 30.33 9.60
C LYS A 38 -14.20 29.37 9.06
N ARG A 39 -14.02 28.06 9.23
CA ARG A 39 -14.93 27.02 8.73
C ARG A 39 -16.00 26.68 9.77
N SER A 40 -17.08 26.05 9.33
CA SER A 40 -18.06 25.46 10.25
C SER A 40 -17.39 24.33 11.04
N ARG A 41 -17.60 24.31 12.35
CA ARG A 41 -17.17 23.21 13.21
C ARG A 41 -18.17 22.05 13.09
N VAL A 42 -17.64 20.83 13.13
CA VAL A 42 -18.42 19.59 13.16
C VAL A 42 -18.26 18.98 14.54
N ASP A 43 -19.35 18.48 15.11
CA ASP A 43 -19.28 17.68 16.33
C ASP A 43 -18.96 16.24 15.93
N TRP A 44 -17.66 15.93 15.86
CA TRP A 44 -17.16 14.65 15.35
C TRP A 44 -17.67 13.47 16.17
N ASP A 45 -17.80 13.63 17.50
CA ASP A 45 -18.25 12.55 18.40
C ASP A 45 -19.71 12.13 18.19
N LEU A 46 -20.52 12.99 17.55
CA LEU A 46 -21.92 12.71 17.22
C LEU A 46 -22.11 12.18 15.79
N LEU A 47 -21.03 12.06 15.03
CA LEU A 47 -21.07 11.63 13.64
C LEU A 47 -20.98 10.11 13.54
N ASP A 48 -21.69 9.52 12.58
CA ASP A 48 -21.50 8.13 12.16
C ASP A 48 -21.07 8.12 10.68
N TRP A 49 -19.78 7.89 10.42
CA TRP A 49 -19.25 7.90 9.06
C TRP A 49 -19.81 6.76 8.20
N GLY A 50 -20.02 5.57 8.76
CA GLY A 50 -20.59 4.43 8.05
C GLY A 50 -22.03 4.69 7.62
N GLU A 51 -22.85 5.28 8.49
CA GLU A 51 -24.21 5.69 8.15
C GLU A 51 -24.20 6.69 6.98
N LEU A 52 -23.32 7.70 7.02
CA LEU A 52 -23.23 8.69 5.94
C LEU A 52 -22.82 8.07 4.60
N VAL A 53 -21.82 7.17 4.60
CA VAL A 53 -21.39 6.47 3.38
C VAL A 53 -22.52 5.61 2.84
N ASP A 54 -23.22 4.88 3.69
CA ASP A 54 -24.32 4.01 3.28
C ASP A 54 -25.51 4.81 2.70
N GLN A 55 -25.82 5.98 3.27
CA GLN A 55 -26.85 6.88 2.73
C GLN A 55 -26.52 7.35 1.30
N CYS A 56 -25.23 7.51 0.99
CA CYS A 56 -24.74 7.87 -0.35
C CYS A 56 -24.74 6.70 -1.34
N LEU A 57 -24.92 5.45 -0.91
CA LEU A 57 -24.94 4.30 -1.82
C LEU A 57 -26.20 4.32 -2.69
N GLU A 58 -26.00 4.03 -3.98
CA GLU A 58 -27.10 3.83 -4.94
C GLU A 58 -28.11 2.80 -4.41
N PRO A 59 -29.43 2.98 -4.61
CA PRO A 59 -30.45 2.09 -4.06
C PRO A 59 -30.28 0.61 -4.41
N ALA A 60 -29.70 0.30 -5.57
CA ALA A 60 -29.41 -1.08 -5.99
C ALA A 60 -28.22 -1.72 -5.24
N SER A 61 -27.35 -0.90 -4.66
CA SER A 61 -26.20 -1.31 -3.84
C SER A 61 -26.52 -1.29 -2.34
N ARG A 62 -27.65 -0.69 -1.95
CA ARG A 62 -28.13 -0.69 -0.55
C ARG A 62 -28.55 -2.11 -0.19
N HIS A 63 -27.87 -2.67 0.81
CA HIS A 63 -28.38 -3.86 1.47
C HIS A 63 -29.51 -3.40 2.40
N GLU A 64 -30.74 -3.88 2.18
CA GLU A 64 -31.91 -3.55 3.01
C GLU A 64 -31.70 -4.06 4.45
N SER A 65 -31.03 -3.27 5.28
CA SER A 65 -30.89 -3.50 6.72
C SER A 65 -30.87 -2.15 7.42
N GLN A 66 -31.46 -2.06 8.62
CA GLN A 66 -31.18 -0.95 9.54
C GLN A 66 -29.65 -0.82 9.68
N HIS A 67 -29.08 0.39 9.57
CA HIS A 67 -27.64 0.60 9.78
C HIS A 67 -27.28 0.07 11.16
N PRO A 68 -26.56 -1.06 11.25
CA PRO A 68 -26.16 -1.57 12.55
C PRO A 68 -25.07 -0.63 13.09
N ALA A 69 -25.13 -0.31 14.39
CA ALA A 69 -24.11 0.51 15.04
C ALA A 69 -22.68 -0.07 14.94
N MET A 70 -22.55 -1.36 14.56
CA MET A 70 -21.28 -2.01 14.24
C MET A 70 -21.41 -2.92 13.02
N PRO A 71 -20.36 -3.05 12.18
CA PRO A 71 -20.34 -4.00 11.07
C PRO A 71 -20.51 -5.46 11.49
N ARG A 72 -20.88 -6.31 10.53
CA ARG A 72 -20.98 -7.76 10.71
C ARG A 72 -19.59 -8.37 11.01
N PRO A 73 -19.34 -8.94 12.20
CA PRO A 73 -18.03 -9.48 12.53
C PRO A 73 -17.60 -10.61 11.59
N MET A 74 -16.29 -10.71 11.33
CA MET A 74 -15.73 -11.91 10.71
C MET A 74 -15.84 -13.08 11.69
N LEU A 75 -16.28 -14.23 11.18
CA LEU A 75 -16.60 -15.38 12.03
C LEU A 75 -15.48 -16.41 12.00
N LYS A 76 -15.19 -16.96 13.18
CA LYS A 76 -14.44 -18.21 13.30
C LYS A 76 -15.15 -19.31 12.54
N HIS A 77 -14.35 -20.25 12.10
CA HIS A 77 -14.77 -21.12 11.06
C HIS A 77 -14.46 -22.58 11.44
N SER A 78 -15.39 -23.50 11.16
CA SER A 78 -15.39 -24.88 11.67
C SER A 78 -15.09 -25.98 10.62
N LYS A 79 -15.36 -25.76 9.31
CA LYS A 79 -14.90 -26.60 8.16
C LYS A 79 -14.63 -25.83 6.84
N PRO A 80 -13.35 -25.61 6.42
CA PRO A 80 -12.98 -24.50 5.53
C PRO A 80 -13.84 -24.47 4.27
N LYS A 81 -14.62 -23.40 4.11
CA LYS A 81 -15.45 -23.21 2.93
C LYS A 81 -14.57 -22.70 1.80
N ARG A 82 -14.73 -23.32 0.64
CA ARG A 82 -14.07 -22.89 -0.59
C ARG A 82 -14.45 -21.45 -0.91
N PHE A 83 -13.45 -20.61 -1.16
CA PHE A 83 -13.59 -19.28 -1.70
C PHE A 83 -14.30 -19.34 -3.05
N LYS A 84 -15.32 -18.50 -3.22
CA LYS A 84 -16.10 -18.45 -4.45
C LYS A 84 -15.95 -17.08 -5.10
N SER A 85 -14.97 -16.95 -5.98
CA SER A 85 -14.76 -15.72 -6.74
C SER A 85 -15.93 -15.40 -7.67
N ASP A 86 -16.56 -16.43 -8.27
CA ASP A 86 -17.47 -16.24 -9.41
C ASP A 86 -18.95 -16.09 -9.02
N ASP A 87 -19.28 -16.25 -7.73
CA ASP A 87 -20.67 -16.26 -7.25
C ASP A 87 -21.22 -14.85 -6.97
N HIS A 88 -20.41 -13.78 -7.06
CA HIS A 88 -20.85 -12.41 -6.78
C HIS A 88 -20.70 -11.50 -8.00
N PRO A 89 -21.72 -10.70 -8.33
CA PRO A 89 -21.64 -9.74 -9.42
C PRO A 89 -20.54 -8.71 -9.13
N HIS A 90 -19.85 -8.29 -10.19
CA HIS A 90 -18.87 -7.20 -10.13
C HIS A 90 -19.57 -5.90 -9.67
N THR A 91 -19.03 -5.25 -8.64
CA THR A 91 -19.64 -4.08 -7.97
C THR A 91 -18.87 -2.78 -8.17
N THR A 92 -17.69 -2.80 -8.84
CA THR A 92 -16.71 -1.70 -8.98
C THR A 92 -16.24 -1.10 -7.64
N ARG A 93 -16.66 -1.66 -6.50
CA ARG A 93 -16.35 -1.12 -5.17
C ARG A 93 -14.97 -1.56 -4.71
N THR A 94 -14.29 -0.67 -4.02
CA THR A 94 -12.97 -0.89 -3.44
C THR A 94 -12.99 -0.56 -1.94
N ALA A 95 -12.56 -1.51 -1.11
CA ALA A 95 -12.35 -1.26 0.31
C ALA A 95 -10.99 -0.55 0.53
N LEU A 96 -10.98 0.55 1.28
CA LEU A 96 -9.78 1.20 1.81
C LEU A 96 -9.53 0.68 3.22
N VAL A 97 -8.64 -0.29 3.37
CA VAL A 97 -8.40 -0.97 4.64
C VAL A 97 -7.26 -0.29 5.38
N LEU A 98 -7.59 0.44 6.45
CA LEU A 98 -6.63 0.94 7.43
C LEU A 98 -6.51 -0.06 8.56
N ARG A 99 -5.30 -0.31 9.03
CA ARG A 99 -5.05 -1.30 10.08
C ARG A 99 -4.48 -0.67 11.33
N SER A 100 -5.13 -0.92 12.46
CA SER A 100 -4.60 -0.56 13.77
C SER A 100 -4.52 -1.81 14.66
N TYR A 101 -4.13 -1.60 15.91
CA TYR A 101 -3.94 -2.65 16.90
C TYR A 101 -4.49 -2.20 18.25
N GLU A 102 -4.61 -3.15 19.17
CA GLU A 102 -5.02 -2.92 20.55
C GLU A 102 -4.22 -1.79 21.21
N GLY A 103 -4.92 -0.74 21.66
CA GLY A 103 -4.30 0.42 22.29
C GLY A 103 -3.67 1.43 21.33
N PHE A 104 -3.95 1.34 20.03
CA PHE A 104 -3.51 2.35 19.06
C PHE A 104 -3.96 3.76 19.46
N ASN A 105 -3.05 4.73 19.38
CA ASN A 105 -3.33 6.12 19.72
C ASN A 105 -3.85 6.90 18.50
N TYR A 106 -5.14 7.21 18.49
CA TYR A 106 -5.79 8.01 17.45
C TYR A 106 -5.54 9.51 17.70
N THR A 107 -4.36 10.00 17.30
CA THR A 107 -4.02 11.43 17.39
C THR A 107 -4.88 12.25 16.43
N GLU A 108 -4.95 13.56 16.66
CA GLU A 108 -5.68 14.48 15.78
C GLU A 108 -5.19 14.40 14.33
N GLU A 109 -3.87 14.30 14.12
CA GLU A 109 -3.28 14.14 12.78
C GLU A 109 -3.78 12.88 12.06
N VAL A 110 -3.88 11.76 12.78
CA VAL A 110 -4.45 10.52 12.24
C VAL A 110 -5.93 10.74 11.90
N MET A 111 -6.68 11.43 12.76
CA MET A 111 -8.10 11.68 12.52
C MET A 111 -8.34 12.62 11.34
N TRP A 112 -7.52 13.66 11.11
CA TRP A 112 -7.62 14.49 9.91
C TRP A 112 -7.41 13.67 8.64
N MET A 113 -6.43 12.76 8.65
CA MET A 113 -6.17 11.85 7.54
C MET A 113 -7.36 10.90 7.29
N ILE A 114 -7.88 10.24 8.32
CA ILE A 114 -9.01 9.30 8.19
C ILE A 114 -10.26 10.03 7.67
N ARG A 115 -10.63 11.16 8.29
CA ARG A 115 -11.79 11.98 7.88
C ARG A 115 -11.64 12.47 6.44
N SER A 116 -10.42 12.81 6.02
CA SER A 116 -10.15 13.17 4.64
C SER A 116 -10.37 12.01 3.67
N LEU A 117 -9.92 10.79 4.00
CA LEU A 117 -10.15 9.61 3.16
C LEU A 117 -11.65 9.29 3.02
N ILE A 118 -12.39 9.36 4.11
CA ILE A 118 -13.85 9.11 4.10
C ILE A 118 -14.54 10.17 3.24
N THR A 119 -14.24 11.44 3.46
CA THR A 119 -14.89 12.53 2.74
C THR A 119 -14.52 12.53 1.25
N GLU A 120 -13.24 12.46 0.93
CA GLU A 120 -12.71 12.60 -0.42
C GLU A 120 -12.97 11.34 -1.25
N ALA A 121 -12.71 10.15 -0.70
CA ALA A 121 -12.84 8.92 -1.47
C ALA A 121 -14.21 8.26 -1.30
N SER A 122 -14.79 8.23 -0.10
CA SER A 122 -16.03 7.48 0.14
C SER A 122 -17.27 8.31 -0.20
N LEU A 123 -17.43 9.49 0.41
CA LEU A 123 -18.64 10.31 0.23
C LEU A 123 -18.74 10.92 -1.19
N LYS A 124 -17.66 11.52 -1.72
CA LYS A 124 -17.68 12.13 -3.07
C LYS A 124 -17.98 11.12 -4.18
N THR A 125 -17.70 9.83 -3.97
CA THR A 125 -17.88 8.80 -5.01
C THR A 125 -19.13 7.96 -4.86
N GLY A 126 -20.02 8.29 -3.90
CA GLY A 126 -21.20 7.46 -3.62
C GLY A 126 -20.83 6.07 -3.08
N GLY A 127 -19.72 5.97 -2.34
CA GLY A 127 -19.21 4.75 -1.73
C GLY A 127 -18.56 3.75 -2.70
N ARG A 128 -18.07 4.21 -3.87
CA ARG A 128 -17.19 3.40 -4.73
C ARG A 128 -15.92 3.00 -3.97
N TYR A 129 -15.33 3.94 -3.24
CA TYR A 129 -14.40 3.60 -2.16
C TYR A 129 -15.16 3.54 -0.83
N SER A 130 -14.79 2.62 0.04
CA SER A 130 -15.34 2.59 1.41
C SER A 130 -14.24 2.25 2.39
N LEU A 131 -14.11 3.06 3.44
CA LEU A 131 -13.11 2.83 4.46
C LEU A 131 -13.52 1.70 5.40
N ILE A 132 -12.57 0.82 5.71
CA ILE A 132 -12.71 -0.22 6.73
C ILE A 132 -11.52 -0.10 7.68
N LEU A 133 -11.78 0.09 8.96
CA LEU A 133 -10.76 0.06 10.00
C LEU A 133 -10.65 -1.35 10.56
N LEU A 134 -9.52 -2.00 10.38
CA LEU A 134 -9.30 -3.38 10.78
C LEU A 134 -8.34 -3.44 11.98
N VAL A 135 -8.88 -3.69 13.17
CA VAL A 135 -8.17 -3.60 14.46
C VAL A 135 -7.74 -4.98 14.94
N ASN A 136 -6.44 -5.18 15.11
CA ASN A 136 -5.88 -6.40 15.70
C ASN A 136 -6.00 -6.37 17.23
N VAL A 137 -6.80 -7.27 17.79
CA VAL A 137 -6.90 -7.51 19.24
C VAL A 137 -5.83 -8.53 19.62
N GLN A 138 -4.80 -8.08 20.32
CA GLN A 138 -3.59 -8.87 20.58
C GLN A 138 -3.77 -9.77 21.81
N ASP A 139 -4.52 -9.33 22.82
CA ASP A 139 -4.86 -10.15 23.97
C ASP A 139 -5.99 -11.15 23.64
N LYS A 140 -5.61 -12.43 23.45
CA LYS A 140 -6.55 -13.54 23.23
C LYS A 140 -7.55 -13.72 24.37
N GLY A 141 -7.30 -13.18 25.57
CA GLY A 141 -8.20 -13.19 26.71
C GLY A 141 -9.53 -12.46 26.48
N TRP A 142 -9.59 -11.55 25.51
CA TRP A 142 -10.84 -10.90 25.10
C TRP A 142 -11.86 -11.86 24.50
N ALA A 143 -11.41 -13.00 23.94
CA ALA A 143 -12.27 -14.04 23.39
C ALA A 143 -13.36 -13.49 22.43
N ILE A 144 -12.97 -12.55 21.56
CA ILE A 144 -13.87 -11.70 20.77
C ILE A 144 -14.80 -12.46 19.80
N HIS A 145 -14.46 -13.71 19.49
CA HIS A 145 -15.24 -14.56 18.59
C HIS A 145 -16.14 -15.58 19.33
N GLU A 146 -16.16 -15.59 20.67
CA GLU A 146 -16.94 -16.56 21.45
C GLU A 146 -18.38 -16.10 21.71
N SER A 147 -18.63 -14.79 21.84
CA SER A 147 -19.99 -14.24 21.96
C SER A 147 -20.08 -12.77 21.52
N PRO A 148 -21.27 -12.27 21.12
CA PRO A 148 -21.48 -10.86 20.81
C PRO A 148 -21.13 -9.91 21.97
N GLU A 149 -21.35 -10.35 23.22
CA GLU A 149 -21.04 -9.56 24.42
C GLU A 149 -19.52 -9.39 24.60
N HIS A 150 -18.74 -10.44 24.33
CA HIS A 150 -17.27 -10.34 24.33
C HIS A 150 -16.78 -9.38 23.24
N TYR A 151 -17.30 -9.51 22.03
CA TYR A 151 -16.95 -8.62 20.92
C TYR A 151 -17.24 -7.16 21.27
N GLN A 152 -18.44 -6.85 21.78
CA GLN A 152 -18.83 -5.49 22.16
C GLN A 152 -17.96 -4.93 23.29
N ARG A 153 -17.64 -5.74 24.31
CA ARG A 153 -16.78 -5.32 25.40
C ARG A 153 -15.36 -5.03 24.93
N ALA A 154 -14.80 -5.86 24.05
CA ALA A 154 -13.48 -5.64 23.48
C ALA A 154 -13.47 -4.36 22.64
N PHE A 155 -14.50 -4.15 21.81
CA PHE A 155 -14.66 -2.97 20.98
C PHE A 155 -14.59 -1.67 21.80
N GLN A 156 -15.29 -1.62 22.94
CA GLN A 156 -15.26 -0.48 23.86
C GLN A 156 -13.89 -0.27 24.51
N ALA A 157 -13.09 -1.33 24.67
CA ALA A 157 -11.78 -1.28 25.29
C ALA A 157 -10.64 -0.93 24.31
N MET A 158 -10.87 -1.01 22.99
CA MET A 158 -9.85 -0.71 21.97
C MET A 158 -9.59 0.80 21.79
N HIS A 159 -10.30 1.68 22.51
CA HIS A 159 -10.21 3.14 22.39
C HIS A 159 -10.45 3.65 20.96
N ILE A 160 -11.34 3.00 20.21
CA ILE A 160 -11.75 3.42 18.87
C ILE A 160 -12.61 4.69 19.00
N PRO A 161 -12.30 5.79 18.30
CA PRO A 161 -13.13 6.99 18.29
C PRO A 161 -14.58 6.67 17.87
N PRO A 162 -15.61 7.21 18.56
CA PRO A 162 -17.02 6.93 18.27
C PRO A 162 -17.39 7.09 16.79
N GLU A 163 -16.84 8.10 16.11
CA GLU A 163 -17.13 8.37 14.70
C GLU A 163 -16.74 7.23 13.75
N LEU A 164 -15.80 6.37 14.15
CA LEU A 164 -15.30 5.26 13.34
C LEU A 164 -15.97 3.91 13.64
N TRP A 165 -16.88 3.83 14.62
CA TRP A 165 -17.39 2.55 15.12
C TRP A 165 -18.07 1.71 14.04
N SER A 166 -18.92 2.34 13.25
CA SER A 166 -19.65 1.69 12.13
C SER A 166 -18.76 1.29 10.96
N LEU A 167 -17.48 1.68 10.95
CA LEU A 167 -16.49 1.32 9.93
C LEU A 167 -15.48 0.28 10.43
N THR A 168 -15.59 -0.14 11.69
CA THR A 168 -14.53 -0.89 12.37
C THR A 168 -14.82 -2.37 12.52
N LEU A 169 -13.81 -3.19 12.23
CA LEU A 169 -13.79 -4.63 12.39
C LEU A 169 -12.66 -5.06 13.31
N LEU A 170 -12.99 -5.89 14.30
CA LEU A 170 -11.99 -6.53 15.15
C LEU A 170 -11.61 -7.90 14.59
N TRP A 171 -10.34 -8.27 14.76
CA TRP A 171 -9.83 -9.60 14.50
C TRP A 171 -8.75 -9.97 15.51
N ASP A 172 -8.53 -11.26 15.73
CA ASP A 172 -7.42 -11.79 16.51
C ASP A 172 -6.74 -12.95 15.78
N GLU A 173 -5.62 -13.43 16.32
CA GLU A 173 -4.94 -14.60 15.75
C GLU A 173 -5.79 -15.89 15.83
N ASN A 174 -6.71 -16.02 16.79
CA ASN A 174 -7.57 -17.21 16.88
C ASN A 174 -8.49 -17.32 15.67
N LEU A 175 -8.92 -16.20 15.09
CA LEU A 175 -9.63 -16.16 13.82
C LEU A 175 -8.75 -16.75 12.71
N LEU A 176 -7.52 -16.26 12.57
CA LEU A 176 -6.59 -16.71 11.52
C LEU A 176 -6.25 -18.19 11.67
N GLU A 177 -5.91 -18.65 12.87
CA GLU A 177 -5.65 -20.05 13.18
C GLU A 177 -6.84 -20.96 12.82
N SER A 178 -8.08 -20.50 13.01
CA SER A 178 -9.29 -21.26 12.67
C SER A 178 -9.51 -21.43 11.16
N TRP A 179 -9.01 -20.48 10.36
CA TRP A 179 -9.15 -20.50 8.91
C TRP A 179 -7.95 -21.15 8.22
N TYR A 180 -6.74 -20.98 8.74
CA TYR A 180 -5.49 -21.40 8.13
C TYR A 180 -4.75 -22.46 8.96
N PRO A 181 -5.35 -23.65 9.21
CA PRO A 181 -4.79 -24.65 10.13
C PRO A 181 -3.46 -25.27 9.67
N LEU A 182 -3.08 -25.09 8.40
CA LEU A 182 -1.81 -25.55 7.84
C LEU A 182 -0.73 -24.46 7.80
N ALA A 183 -1.10 -23.19 7.96
CA ALA A 183 -0.13 -22.12 8.11
C ALA A 183 0.45 -22.17 9.53
N THR A 184 1.76 -21.94 9.66
CA THR A 184 2.48 -22.05 10.94
C THR A 184 2.75 -20.70 11.60
N GLU A 185 2.29 -19.62 10.97
CA GLU A 185 2.53 -18.25 11.37
C GLU A 185 1.31 -17.39 11.00
N HIS A 186 0.94 -16.48 11.89
CA HIS A 186 -0.25 -15.62 11.77
C HIS A 186 0.00 -14.18 12.19
N ARG A 187 1.18 -13.87 12.75
CA ARG A 187 1.52 -12.53 13.21
C ARG A 187 1.62 -11.57 12.05
N THR A 188 1.19 -10.33 12.28
CA THR A 188 1.13 -9.26 11.28
C THR A 188 2.42 -9.07 10.51
N MET A 189 3.59 -9.15 11.18
CA MET A 189 4.90 -9.00 10.53
C MET A 189 5.09 -9.93 9.32
N TRP A 190 4.63 -11.17 9.45
CA TRP A 190 4.87 -12.22 8.46
C TRP A 190 3.68 -12.46 7.55
N GLN A 191 2.46 -12.39 8.09
CA GLN A 191 1.22 -12.77 7.40
C GLN A 191 0.20 -11.63 7.41
N VAL A 192 0.70 -10.42 7.17
CA VAL A 192 -0.05 -9.16 7.11
C VAL A 192 -1.30 -9.21 6.21
N ASN A 193 -1.29 -10.09 5.19
CA ASN A 193 -2.37 -10.25 4.22
C ASN A 193 -3.45 -11.25 4.64
N GLN A 194 -3.24 -12.11 5.66
CA GLN A 194 -4.24 -13.08 6.11
C GLN A 194 -5.55 -12.43 6.58
N PRO A 195 -5.53 -11.34 7.39
CA PRO A 195 -6.75 -10.60 7.72
C PRO A 195 -7.44 -10.01 6.48
N LEU A 196 -6.66 -9.50 5.52
CA LEU A 196 -7.18 -8.93 4.27
C LEU A 196 -7.88 -9.99 3.40
N GLN A 197 -7.31 -11.20 3.35
CA GLN A 197 -7.90 -12.36 2.67
C GLN A 197 -9.25 -12.75 3.30
N LEU A 198 -9.34 -12.78 4.63
CA LEU A 198 -10.60 -13.07 5.32
C LEU A 198 -11.63 -11.95 5.17
N LEU A 199 -11.18 -10.70 5.14
CA LEU A 199 -12.05 -9.57 4.84
C LEU A 199 -12.68 -9.73 3.45
N ALA A 200 -11.87 -10.05 2.44
CA ALA A 200 -12.35 -10.31 1.08
C ALA A 200 -13.30 -11.52 0.96
N HIS A 201 -13.18 -12.49 1.87
CA HIS A 201 -14.12 -13.61 1.96
C HIS A 201 -15.46 -13.20 2.57
N HIS A 202 -15.45 -12.38 3.64
CA HIS A 202 -16.66 -12.01 4.38
C HIS A 202 -17.41 -10.81 3.79
N TYR A 203 -16.73 -9.98 3.00
CA TYR A 203 -17.26 -8.76 2.39
C TYR A 203 -17.15 -8.83 0.86
N PRO A 204 -17.93 -9.73 0.21
CA PRO A 204 -17.84 -9.95 -1.23
C PRO A 204 -18.39 -8.79 -2.06
N GLU A 205 -19.04 -7.80 -1.45
CA GLU A 205 -19.49 -6.57 -2.11
C GLU A 205 -18.35 -5.68 -2.62
N TYR A 206 -17.10 -5.95 -2.28
CA TYR A 206 -15.92 -5.27 -2.84
C TYR A 206 -15.19 -6.16 -3.84
N ASP A 207 -14.80 -5.58 -4.97
CA ASP A 207 -13.98 -6.25 -5.98
C ASP A 207 -12.48 -6.11 -5.69
N HIS A 208 -12.10 -5.04 -4.97
CA HIS A 208 -10.71 -4.72 -4.66
C HIS A 208 -10.53 -4.21 -3.23
N PHE A 209 -9.33 -4.39 -2.70
CA PHE A 209 -8.97 -4.05 -1.34
C PHE A 209 -7.61 -3.37 -1.34
N TRP A 210 -7.57 -2.11 -0.93
CA TRP A 210 -6.34 -1.42 -0.58
C TRP A 210 -5.95 -1.78 0.83
N GLN A 211 -4.70 -2.19 1.01
CA GLN A 211 -4.04 -2.23 2.31
C GLN A 211 -3.24 -0.95 2.47
N LEU A 212 -3.68 -0.09 3.40
CA LEU A 212 -3.02 1.16 3.75
C LEU A 212 -2.53 1.11 5.20
N GLU A 213 -1.49 1.89 5.51
CA GLU A 213 -0.96 2.02 6.87
C GLU A 213 -1.42 3.33 7.52
N MET A 214 -1.59 3.33 8.84
CA MET A 214 -2.15 4.46 9.62
C MET A 214 -1.25 5.71 9.61
N ASP A 215 0.02 5.50 9.31
CA ASP A 215 1.10 6.46 9.20
C ASP A 215 1.27 6.98 7.75
N GLN A 216 0.51 6.51 6.76
CA GLN A 216 0.50 7.14 5.45
C GLN A 216 -0.15 8.53 5.47
N ARG A 217 0.40 9.46 4.68
CA ARG A 217 -0.17 10.80 4.48
C ARG A 217 -0.31 11.10 3.01
N PHE A 218 -1.51 11.53 2.62
CA PHE A 218 -1.82 12.06 1.30
C PHE A 218 -1.67 13.58 1.36
N MET A 219 -0.71 14.14 0.63
CA MET A 219 -0.41 15.58 0.67
C MET A 219 -1.37 16.43 -0.19
N GLY A 220 -2.13 15.78 -1.07
CA GLY A 220 -3.24 16.37 -1.81
C GLY A 220 -4.56 15.60 -1.58
N ASP A 221 -5.51 15.77 -2.49
CA ASP A 221 -6.78 15.03 -2.48
C ASP A 221 -6.50 13.52 -2.70
N ALA A 222 -6.92 12.70 -1.74
CA ALA A 222 -6.65 11.27 -1.74
C ALA A 222 -7.42 10.54 -2.85
N LEU A 223 -8.60 11.00 -3.22
CA LEU A 223 -9.36 10.43 -4.34
C LEU A 223 -8.64 10.66 -5.66
N GLU A 224 -8.11 11.87 -5.89
CA GLU A 224 -7.32 12.15 -7.10
C GLU A 224 -6.11 11.21 -7.22
N TYR A 225 -5.41 10.94 -6.11
CA TYR A 225 -4.31 9.98 -6.11
C TYR A 225 -4.78 8.55 -6.40
N LEU A 226 -5.81 8.07 -5.70
CA LEU A 226 -6.35 6.71 -5.88
C LEU A 226 -6.83 6.48 -7.32
N ASP A 227 -7.50 7.48 -7.92
CA ASP A 227 -7.98 7.40 -9.30
C ASP A 227 -6.85 7.52 -10.33
N ALA A 228 -5.81 8.30 -10.08
CA ALA A 228 -4.62 8.35 -10.94
C ALA A 228 -3.89 6.99 -10.98
N VAL A 229 -3.67 6.39 -9.80
CA VAL A 229 -3.08 5.06 -9.64
C VAL A 229 -3.93 3.98 -10.32
N HIS A 230 -5.25 4.02 -10.13
CA HIS A 230 -6.18 3.11 -10.79
C HIS A 230 -6.14 3.26 -12.32
N THR A 231 -6.27 4.49 -12.82
CA THR A 231 -6.26 4.80 -14.26
C THR A 231 -4.97 4.36 -14.92
N PHE A 232 -3.83 4.61 -14.28
CA PHE A 232 -2.54 4.13 -14.75
C PHE A 232 -2.53 2.60 -14.86
N SER A 233 -3.00 1.90 -13.82
CA SER A 233 -3.02 0.44 -13.80
C SER A 233 -3.91 -0.18 -14.89
N LEU A 234 -5.00 0.49 -15.26
CA LEU A 234 -5.86 0.09 -16.38
C LEU A 234 -5.12 0.16 -17.71
N LEU A 235 -4.29 1.19 -17.90
CA LEU A 235 -3.58 1.46 -19.15
C LEU A 235 -2.28 0.64 -19.31
N GLU A 236 -1.81 0.00 -18.25
CA GLU A 236 -0.64 -0.87 -18.33
C GLU A 236 -0.94 -2.21 -19.03
N PRO A 237 -0.09 -2.64 -19.99
CA PRO A 237 -0.19 -3.97 -20.57
C PRO A 237 0.37 -5.04 -19.61
N ARG A 238 -0.14 -6.27 -19.70
CA ARG A 238 0.35 -7.41 -18.89
C ARG A 238 1.79 -7.80 -19.21
N LYS A 239 2.21 -7.72 -20.49
CA LYS A 239 3.57 -8.13 -20.83
C LYS A 239 4.56 -7.24 -20.13
N GLN A 240 5.63 -7.82 -19.60
CA GLN A 240 6.73 -7.09 -18.99
C GLN A 240 6.30 -6.25 -17.78
N ALA A 241 5.12 -6.52 -17.22
CA ALA A 241 4.67 -5.86 -16.00
C ALA A 241 5.63 -6.15 -14.83
N LEU A 242 6.09 -7.41 -14.72
CA LEU A 242 7.12 -7.79 -13.75
C LEU A 242 8.42 -7.00 -13.99
N GLU A 243 8.95 -7.06 -15.20
CA GLU A 243 10.19 -6.39 -15.55
C GLU A 243 10.12 -4.88 -15.26
N ARG A 244 9.03 -4.21 -15.67
CA ARG A 244 8.81 -2.79 -15.36
C ARG A 244 8.71 -2.52 -13.86
N ALA A 245 8.04 -3.40 -13.11
CA ALA A 245 7.89 -3.25 -11.67
C ALA A 245 9.21 -3.34 -10.90
N THR A 246 10.28 -3.89 -11.50
CA THR A 246 11.60 -3.88 -10.85
C THR A 246 12.32 -2.53 -10.92
N TYR A 247 11.99 -1.67 -11.90
CA TYR A 247 12.65 -0.38 -12.06
C TYR A 247 11.88 0.74 -11.37
N PRO A 248 12.50 1.52 -10.48
CA PRO A 248 11.96 2.82 -10.11
C PRO A 248 12.00 3.74 -11.35
N TYR A 249 10.84 4.14 -11.87
CA TYR A 249 10.77 5.01 -13.05
C TYR A 249 11.37 6.39 -12.75
N ILE A 250 12.45 6.77 -13.43
CA ILE A 250 13.11 8.08 -13.24
C ILE A 250 12.83 8.95 -14.47
N GLU A 251 11.92 9.92 -14.32
CA GLU A 251 11.42 10.73 -15.43
C GLU A 251 12.53 11.36 -16.27
N ARG A 252 13.58 11.90 -15.64
CA ARG A 252 14.71 12.55 -16.34
C ARG A 252 15.54 11.63 -17.23
N ASN A 253 15.40 10.31 -17.08
CA ASN A 253 16.16 9.33 -17.87
C ASN A 253 15.46 8.96 -19.19
N TYR A 254 14.19 9.31 -19.35
CA TYR A 254 13.35 8.85 -20.46
C TYR A 254 12.58 10.02 -21.08
N LYS A 255 12.19 9.89 -22.35
CA LYS A 255 11.37 10.92 -23.02
C LYS A 255 9.90 10.89 -22.56
N SER A 256 9.41 9.72 -22.21
CA SER A 256 8.05 9.43 -21.75
C SER A 256 8.01 8.09 -21.03
N TYR A 257 6.88 7.71 -20.44
CA TYR A 257 6.71 6.34 -19.94
C TYR A 257 6.76 5.29 -21.07
N ASP A 258 6.21 5.58 -22.26
CA ASP A 258 6.32 4.69 -23.42
C ASP A 258 7.76 4.44 -23.87
N ASP A 259 8.63 5.47 -23.79
CA ASP A 259 10.06 5.31 -24.05
C ASP A 259 10.69 4.34 -23.04
N PHE A 260 10.33 4.45 -21.76
CA PHE A 260 10.74 3.48 -20.74
C PHE A 260 10.23 2.05 -21.02
N ILE A 261 8.95 1.87 -21.40
CA ILE A 261 8.41 0.57 -21.81
C ILE A 261 9.25 -0.02 -22.96
N ASN A 262 9.60 0.79 -23.96
CA ASN A 262 10.42 0.35 -25.08
C ASN A 262 11.83 -0.04 -24.65
N GLN A 263 12.46 0.70 -23.73
CA GLN A 263 13.79 0.37 -23.21
C GLN A 263 13.78 -0.95 -22.41
N VAL A 264 12.75 -1.18 -21.58
CA VAL A 264 12.55 -2.47 -20.89
C VAL A 264 12.35 -3.59 -21.90
N SER A 265 11.61 -3.35 -22.98
CA SER A 265 11.41 -4.34 -24.04
C SER A 265 12.71 -4.69 -24.76
N LEU A 266 13.55 -3.69 -25.07
CA LEU A 266 14.86 -3.89 -25.68
C LEU A 266 15.81 -4.66 -24.76
N ALA A 267 15.85 -4.32 -23.47
CA ALA A 267 16.66 -5.00 -22.45
C ALA A 267 16.32 -6.50 -22.35
N ASN A 268 15.06 -6.84 -22.57
CA ASN A 268 14.57 -8.22 -22.53
C ASN A 268 14.50 -8.88 -23.91
N ASN A 269 15.01 -8.25 -24.97
CA ASN A 269 14.91 -8.72 -26.37
C ASN A 269 13.47 -9.10 -26.79
N GLY A 270 12.48 -8.38 -26.27
CA GLY A 270 11.08 -8.70 -26.45
C GLY A 270 10.59 -9.95 -25.70
N GLY A 271 11.37 -10.59 -24.82
CA GLY A 271 10.90 -11.66 -23.95
C GLY A 271 10.12 -11.15 -22.72
N SER A 272 9.59 -12.05 -21.89
CA SER A 272 9.09 -11.73 -20.55
C SER A 272 9.09 -13.00 -19.69
N ARG A 273 9.43 -12.85 -18.42
CA ARG A 273 9.46 -13.94 -17.42
C ARG A 273 8.05 -14.41 -17.03
N ALA A 274 7.09 -13.48 -17.01
CA ALA A 274 5.70 -13.76 -16.68
C ALA A 274 4.83 -13.66 -17.95
N TRP A 275 4.70 -14.77 -18.67
CA TRP A 275 3.90 -14.87 -19.90
C TRP A 275 3.23 -16.24 -20.05
N PRO A 276 1.96 -16.42 -19.65
CA PRO A 276 1.14 -15.47 -18.89
C PRO A 276 1.51 -15.41 -17.39
N ALA A 277 2.14 -16.46 -16.87
CA ALA A 277 2.44 -16.63 -15.46
C ALA A 277 3.90 -17.02 -15.26
N LEU A 278 4.44 -16.67 -14.10
CA LEU A 278 5.72 -17.19 -13.63
C LEU A 278 5.50 -18.58 -13.03
N ARG A 279 5.58 -19.61 -13.87
CA ARG A 279 5.21 -20.99 -13.52
C ARG A 279 6.07 -21.55 -12.39
N ILE A 280 5.42 -22.05 -11.34
CA ILE A 280 6.01 -22.87 -10.28
C ILE A 280 5.23 -24.19 -10.15
N PRO A 281 5.82 -25.28 -9.63
CA PRO A 281 5.14 -26.59 -9.53
C PRO A 281 3.89 -26.58 -8.63
N ASP A 282 3.86 -25.71 -7.62
CA ASP A 282 2.90 -25.78 -6.52
C ASP A 282 1.62 -24.96 -6.76
N VAL A 283 1.60 -24.11 -7.79
CA VAL A 283 0.51 -23.17 -8.06
C VAL A 283 0.10 -23.26 -9.53
N GLU A 284 -1.17 -23.61 -9.76
CA GLU A 284 -1.77 -23.57 -11.10
C GLU A 284 -2.26 -22.13 -11.40
N PRO A 285 -1.81 -21.51 -12.51
CA PRO A 285 -2.30 -20.22 -12.96
C PRO A 285 -3.80 -20.18 -13.23
N ILE A 286 -4.39 -19.03 -12.92
CA ILE A 286 -5.82 -18.73 -13.13
C ILE A 286 -6.01 -17.43 -13.95
N GLY A 287 -4.92 -16.82 -14.38
CA GLY A 287 -4.88 -15.67 -15.27
C GLY A 287 -5.29 -16.01 -16.70
N PRO A 288 -5.64 -15.00 -17.50
CA PRO A 288 -5.96 -15.20 -18.91
C PRO A 288 -4.71 -15.62 -19.69
N GLU A 289 -4.87 -16.53 -20.66
CA GLU A 289 -3.79 -16.89 -21.58
C GLU A 289 -3.44 -15.71 -22.51
N PRO A 290 -2.16 -15.57 -22.92
CA PRO A 290 -1.75 -14.52 -23.81
C PRO A 290 -2.24 -14.77 -25.24
N PRO A 291 -2.30 -13.74 -26.11
CA PRO A 291 -2.75 -13.89 -27.50
C PRO A 291 -1.83 -14.78 -28.36
N THR A 292 -0.60 -15.03 -27.89
CA THR A 292 0.43 -15.82 -28.57
C THR A 292 1.30 -16.54 -27.53
N PRO A 293 1.76 -17.78 -27.79
CA PRO A 293 2.62 -18.50 -26.87
C PRO A 293 4.04 -17.90 -26.75
N HIS A 294 4.46 -17.06 -27.69
CA HIS A 294 5.81 -16.47 -27.71
C HIS A 294 5.76 -14.98 -27.33
N PRO A 295 6.36 -14.57 -26.20
CA PRO A 295 6.32 -13.17 -25.76
C PRO A 295 7.02 -12.20 -26.72
N GLU A 296 7.92 -12.69 -27.58
CA GLU A 296 8.66 -11.92 -28.59
C GLU A 296 7.80 -11.55 -29.81
N ASP A 297 6.64 -12.19 -29.99
CA ASP A 297 5.74 -11.91 -31.10
C ASP A 297 4.97 -10.60 -30.86
N THR A 298 5.14 -9.65 -31.78
CA THR A 298 4.64 -8.28 -31.67
C THR A 298 3.17 -8.11 -32.12
N ARG A 299 2.51 -9.16 -32.64
CA ARG A 299 1.13 -9.07 -33.14
C ARG A 299 0.11 -9.02 -31.99
N GLY A 300 -0.70 -7.95 -31.91
CA GLY A 300 -1.75 -7.80 -30.87
C GLY A 300 -1.21 -7.64 -29.44
N TYR A 301 0.10 -7.37 -29.37
CA TYR A 301 0.96 -7.34 -28.21
C TYR A 301 0.62 -6.30 -27.15
N SER A 302 0.52 -5.04 -27.60
CA SER A 302 0.34 -3.89 -26.73
C SER A 302 -1.03 -3.90 -26.07
N SER A 303 -2.00 -4.61 -26.64
CA SER A 303 -3.38 -4.68 -26.13
C SER A 303 -3.64 -5.76 -25.08
N TYR A 304 -2.72 -6.70 -24.83
CA TYR A 304 -2.97 -7.77 -23.85
C TYR A 304 -3.01 -7.21 -22.42
N GLY A 305 -4.22 -7.26 -21.82
CA GLY A 305 -4.52 -6.68 -20.51
C GLY A 305 -4.75 -5.17 -20.50
N LEU A 306 -4.74 -4.49 -21.66
CA LEU A 306 -5.01 -3.05 -21.73
C LEU A 306 -6.51 -2.81 -21.49
N GLY A 307 -6.85 -1.94 -20.54
CA GLY A 307 -8.22 -1.69 -20.08
C GLY A 307 -8.75 -2.70 -19.06
N GLU A 308 -7.97 -3.72 -18.72
CA GLU A 308 -8.28 -4.65 -17.63
C GLU A 308 -7.81 -4.06 -16.30
N GLU A 309 -8.61 -4.19 -15.23
CA GLU A 309 -8.16 -3.83 -13.90
C GLU A 309 -6.99 -4.72 -13.44
N ALA A 310 -5.97 -4.11 -12.82
CA ALA A 310 -4.88 -4.89 -12.26
C ALA A 310 -5.35 -5.71 -11.05
N ASP A 311 -4.91 -6.97 -10.94
CA ASP A 311 -5.17 -7.79 -9.76
C ASP A 311 -4.31 -7.38 -8.57
N VAL A 312 -3.14 -6.80 -8.82
CA VAL A 312 -2.32 -6.15 -7.81
C VAL A 312 -1.79 -4.82 -8.32
N VAL A 313 -1.94 -3.78 -7.50
CA VAL A 313 -1.31 -2.47 -7.71
C VAL A 313 -0.34 -2.21 -6.58
N LEU A 314 0.92 -2.02 -6.93
CA LEU A 314 2.03 -1.86 -5.99
C LEU A 314 2.38 -0.39 -5.85
N THR A 315 2.84 0.02 -4.67
CA THR A 315 3.28 1.39 -4.41
C THR A 315 4.81 1.53 -4.40
N SER A 316 5.55 0.42 -4.53
CA SER A 316 7.00 0.42 -4.59
C SER A 316 7.49 -0.56 -5.65
N PHE A 317 8.74 -0.37 -6.08
CA PHE A 317 9.39 -1.27 -7.02
C PHE A 317 9.72 -2.59 -6.32
N CYS A 318 9.79 -3.65 -7.12
CA CYS A 318 9.98 -5.01 -6.67
C CYS A 318 11.41 -5.49 -6.87
N GLU A 319 11.83 -6.46 -6.07
CA GLU A 319 13.04 -7.22 -6.35
C GLU A 319 12.79 -8.72 -6.17
N ASP A 320 13.55 -9.55 -6.91
CA ASP A 320 13.56 -10.98 -6.67
C ASP A 320 14.22 -11.24 -5.32
N VAL A 321 13.50 -11.93 -4.44
CA VAL A 321 13.98 -12.30 -3.12
C VAL A 321 15.34 -12.98 -3.21
N ARG A 322 15.57 -13.81 -4.23
CA ARG A 322 16.81 -14.59 -4.41
C ARG A 322 18.03 -13.72 -4.67
N ASP A 323 17.84 -12.48 -5.14
CA ASP A 323 18.90 -11.53 -5.43
C ASP A 323 19.27 -10.65 -4.22
N VAL A 324 18.55 -10.79 -3.10
CA VAL A 324 18.72 -10.00 -1.87
C VAL A 324 18.94 -10.90 -0.65
N PRO A 325 20.10 -11.59 -0.52
CA PRO A 325 20.40 -12.50 0.58
C PRO A 325 20.43 -11.82 1.97
N GLU A 326 20.63 -10.52 2.01
CA GLU A 326 20.60 -9.73 3.25
C GLU A 326 19.18 -9.45 3.77
N TRP A 327 18.15 -9.65 2.94
CA TRP A 327 16.77 -9.41 3.35
C TRP A 327 16.38 -10.37 4.47
N VAL A 328 15.85 -9.85 5.57
CA VAL A 328 15.50 -10.64 6.78
C VAL A 328 14.53 -11.79 6.48
N PHE A 329 13.77 -11.68 5.39
CA PHE A 329 12.80 -12.69 4.98
C PHE A 329 13.25 -13.54 3.77
N ASN A 330 14.51 -13.43 3.34
CA ASN A 330 15.03 -14.09 2.14
C ASN A 330 14.73 -15.60 2.10
N ASP A 331 15.11 -16.31 3.16
CA ASP A 331 14.91 -17.76 3.28
C ASP A 331 13.54 -18.13 3.89
N TRP A 332 12.66 -17.16 4.11
CA TRP A 332 11.36 -17.43 4.72
C TRP A 332 10.33 -17.88 3.70
N TYR A 333 9.94 -19.14 3.82
CA TYR A 333 8.74 -19.72 3.24
C TYR A 333 8.26 -20.86 4.14
N ARG A 334 6.99 -21.23 4.05
CA ARG A 334 6.37 -22.34 4.79
C ARG A 334 5.47 -23.15 3.86
N GLY A 335 5.07 -24.34 4.31
CA GLY A 335 4.18 -25.24 3.58
C GLY A 335 4.87 -26.01 2.44
N GLU A 336 4.06 -26.60 1.58
CA GLU A 336 4.51 -27.43 0.46
C GLU A 336 4.96 -26.58 -0.74
N LEU A 337 6.15 -25.98 -0.64
CA LEU A 337 6.78 -25.24 -1.74
C LEU A 337 7.94 -26.06 -2.33
N THR A 338 7.70 -26.76 -3.44
CA THR A 338 8.59 -27.80 -4.00
C THR A 338 9.99 -27.28 -4.31
N GLN A 339 10.11 -26.04 -4.80
CA GLN A 339 11.40 -25.45 -5.15
C GLN A 339 12.12 -24.76 -3.97
N GLY A 340 11.49 -24.70 -2.80
CA GLY A 340 12.08 -24.08 -1.60
C GLY A 340 12.57 -22.66 -1.84
N SER A 341 13.81 -22.36 -1.42
CA SER A 341 14.45 -21.05 -1.59
C SER A 341 14.61 -20.61 -3.04
N GLU A 342 14.71 -21.57 -3.97
CA GLU A 342 14.86 -21.32 -5.41
C GLU A 342 13.58 -20.87 -6.10
N THR A 343 12.43 -20.98 -5.39
CA THR A 343 11.15 -20.48 -5.88
C THR A 343 11.27 -18.97 -6.14
N PRO A 344 10.97 -18.49 -7.36
CA PRO A 344 11.02 -17.07 -7.65
C PRO A 344 9.93 -16.36 -6.85
N ARG A 345 10.36 -15.53 -5.91
CA ARG A 345 9.51 -14.74 -5.03
C ARG A 345 9.90 -13.29 -5.26
N PHE A 346 8.93 -12.41 -5.39
CA PHE A 346 9.17 -10.98 -5.55
C PHE A 346 8.58 -10.25 -4.36
N PHE A 347 9.30 -9.26 -3.83
CA PHE A 347 8.82 -8.41 -2.74
C PHE A 347 8.90 -6.95 -3.16
N CYS A 348 7.87 -6.18 -2.80
CA CYS A 348 7.74 -4.77 -3.19
C CYS A 348 7.32 -3.99 -1.93
N PRO A 349 8.29 -3.54 -1.13
CA PRO A 349 8.07 -3.00 0.21
C PRO A 349 7.79 -1.49 0.20
N PRO A 350 7.05 -0.92 1.16
CA PRO A 350 6.35 -1.60 2.27
C PRO A 350 5.13 -2.40 1.78
N ALA A 351 4.49 -3.18 2.68
CA ALA A 351 3.32 -4.00 2.36
C ALA A 351 2.06 -3.14 2.13
N ILE A 352 2.10 -2.25 1.16
CA ILE A 352 1.05 -1.30 0.81
C ILE A 352 0.70 -1.57 -0.65
N ALA A 353 -0.48 -2.12 -0.88
CA ALA A 353 -0.90 -2.53 -2.20
C ALA A 353 -2.42 -2.59 -2.29
N ARG A 354 -2.93 -2.49 -3.51
CA ARG A 354 -4.29 -2.90 -3.84
C ARG A 354 -4.26 -4.34 -4.31
N ALA A 355 -5.16 -5.19 -3.84
CA ALA A 355 -5.35 -6.54 -4.34
C ALA A 355 -6.80 -6.75 -4.80
N SER A 356 -7.00 -7.52 -5.86
CA SER A 356 -8.33 -7.99 -6.28
C SER A 356 -8.84 -9.06 -5.33
N ARG A 357 -10.17 -9.14 -5.20
CA ARG A 357 -10.84 -10.23 -4.47
C ARG A 357 -10.42 -11.59 -5.03
N LYS A 358 -10.19 -11.68 -6.35
CA LYS A 358 -9.70 -12.89 -7.04
C LYS A 358 -8.31 -13.30 -6.54
N LEU A 359 -7.37 -12.36 -6.48
CA LEU A 359 -6.02 -12.61 -5.96
C LEU A 359 -6.08 -13.05 -4.49
N LEU A 360 -6.75 -12.27 -3.63
CA LEU A 360 -6.85 -12.59 -2.20
C LEU A 360 -7.50 -13.95 -1.95
N GLY A 361 -8.55 -14.29 -2.71
CA GLY A 361 -9.19 -15.59 -2.64
C GLY A 361 -8.31 -16.75 -3.08
N ALA A 362 -7.50 -16.56 -4.12
CA ALA A 362 -6.56 -17.57 -4.57
C ALA A 362 -5.45 -17.82 -3.54
N VAL A 363 -4.91 -16.75 -2.93
CA VAL A 363 -3.93 -16.88 -1.84
C VAL A 363 -4.56 -17.60 -0.64
N HIS A 364 -5.76 -17.20 -0.24
CA HIS A 364 -6.53 -17.84 0.83
C HIS A 364 -6.65 -19.35 0.60
N GLU A 365 -7.16 -19.75 -0.57
CA GLU A 365 -7.37 -21.16 -0.91
C GLU A 365 -6.09 -21.99 -0.86
N ALA A 366 -4.97 -21.42 -1.34
CA ALA A 366 -3.70 -22.13 -1.30
C ALA A 366 -3.18 -22.26 0.15
N GLN A 367 -3.22 -21.19 0.94
CA GLN A 367 -2.81 -21.26 2.35
C GLN A 367 -3.63 -22.27 3.14
N VAL A 368 -4.95 -22.33 2.91
CA VAL A 368 -5.84 -23.30 3.55
C VAL A 368 -5.51 -24.74 3.14
N ARG A 369 -5.19 -24.98 1.86
CA ARG A 369 -5.05 -26.33 1.31
C ARG A 369 -3.66 -26.93 1.44
N THR A 370 -2.60 -26.11 1.33
CA THR A 370 -1.20 -26.57 1.25
C THR A 370 -0.30 -25.91 2.28
N GLY A 371 -0.81 -24.92 3.03
CA GLY A 371 -0.01 -24.17 4.01
C GLY A 371 1.09 -23.30 3.39
N ILE A 372 1.09 -23.10 2.05
CA ILE A 372 2.12 -22.30 1.38
C ILE A 372 2.04 -20.86 1.86
N SER A 373 3.08 -20.39 2.54
CA SER A 373 3.19 -19.01 2.99
C SER A 373 4.53 -18.42 2.58
N VAL A 374 4.49 -17.17 2.12
CA VAL A 374 5.64 -16.31 1.86
C VAL A 374 5.46 -15.01 2.66
N PRO A 375 6.52 -14.24 2.94
CA PRO A 375 6.44 -13.16 3.91
C PRO A 375 5.59 -11.99 3.37
N SER A 376 5.10 -11.17 4.29
CA SER A 376 4.20 -10.02 4.12
C SER A 376 4.30 -9.33 2.75
N GLU A 377 5.41 -8.64 2.50
CA GLU A 377 5.67 -7.81 1.31
C GLU A 377 5.88 -8.62 0.02
N ALA A 378 6.17 -9.92 0.15
CA ALA A 378 6.31 -10.82 -0.99
C ALA A 378 5.00 -11.50 -1.41
N THR A 379 3.99 -11.52 -0.53
CA THR A 379 2.77 -12.32 -0.75
C THR A 379 2.03 -11.88 -2.00
N LEU A 380 1.51 -10.66 -2.04
CA LEU A 380 0.68 -10.20 -3.16
C LEU A 380 1.42 -10.19 -4.51
N PRO A 381 2.64 -9.63 -4.64
CA PRO A 381 3.38 -9.64 -5.91
C PRO A 381 3.73 -11.06 -6.37
N SER A 382 4.27 -11.92 -5.50
CA SER A 382 4.64 -13.30 -5.90
C SER A 382 3.43 -14.10 -6.36
N TRP A 383 2.34 -14.07 -5.59
CA TRP A 383 1.13 -14.80 -5.94
C TRP A 383 0.48 -14.29 -7.21
N ALA A 384 0.45 -12.97 -7.44
CA ALA A 384 -0.07 -12.43 -8.70
C ALA A 384 0.72 -12.97 -9.91
N LEU A 385 2.05 -13.01 -9.81
CA LEU A 385 2.93 -13.53 -10.86
C LEU A 385 2.76 -15.04 -11.07
N TRP A 386 2.72 -15.84 -10.00
CA TRP A 386 2.52 -17.28 -10.09
C TRP A 386 1.16 -17.65 -10.68
N LEU A 387 0.14 -16.85 -10.36
CA LEU A 387 -1.22 -17.08 -10.84
C LEU A 387 -1.47 -16.54 -12.26
N GLY A 388 -0.53 -15.78 -12.84
CA GLY A 388 -0.71 -15.09 -14.12
C GLY A 388 -1.69 -13.92 -14.07
N LEU A 389 -1.87 -13.34 -12.89
CA LEU A 389 -2.75 -12.21 -12.65
C LEU A 389 -2.07 -10.88 -12.97
N LYS A 390 -2.84 -9.83 -13.26
CA LYS A 390 -2.28 -8.57 -13.76
C LYS A 390 -1.62 -7.81 -12.61
N LEU A 391 -0.33 -7.51 -12.77
CA LEU A 391 0.45 -6.67 -11.87
C LEU A 391 0.64 -5.29 -12.49
N SER A 392 0.61 -4.24 -11.68
CA SER A 392 0.93 -2.87 -12.07
C SER A 392 1.75 -2.19 -10.99
N TYR A 393 2.77 -1.43 -11.40
CA TYR A 393 3.53 -0.55 -10.53
C TYR A 393 3.48 0.89 -11.10
N PRO A 394 2.50 1.69 -10.67
CA PRO A 394 2.38 3.07 -11.09
C PRO A 394 3.56 3.93 -10.60
N PRO A 395 4.06 4.88 -11.41
CA PRO A 395 5.28 5.65 -11.11
C PRO A 395 4.98 6.77 -10.11
N GLN A 396 4.63 6.42 -8.87
CA GLN A 396 4.29 7.40 -7.86
C GLN A 396 5.49 8.28 -7.47
N PRO A 397 5.32 9.61 -7.32
CA PRO A 397 6.41 10.51 -6.97
C PRO A 397 6.99 10.22 -5.58
N VAL A 398 8.31 9.99 -5.50
CA VAL A 398 9.04 9.86 -4.24
C VAL A 398 10.18 10.87 -4.21
N TYR A 399 10.27 11.63 -3.13
CA TYR A 399 11.33 12.63 -2.93
C TYR A 399 12.39 12.12 -1.95
N MET A 400 13.58 12.71 -2.03
CA MET A 400 14.71 12.39 -1.16
C MET A 400 15.26 13.67 -0.53
N GLN A 401 15.78 13.55 0.70
CA GLN A 401 16.47 14.62 1.40
C GLN A 401 17.67 15.19 0.58
N PRO A 402 17.91 16.53 0.64
CA PRO A 402 19.11 17.16 0.07
C PRO A 402 20.44 16.62 0.61
N ALA A 403 21.52 16.78 -0.17
CA ALA A 403 22.88 16.49 0.34
C ALA A 403 23.31 17.60 1.31
N GLY A 404 23.85 17.23 2.47
CA GLY A 404 24.37 18.19 3.45
C GLY A 404 23.31 18.93 4.26
N GLY A 405 22.07 18.43 4.29
CA GLY A 405 21.07 18.92 5.23
C GLY A 405 21.57 18.72 6.67
N ALA A 406 21.70 19.82 7.41
CA ALA A 406 22.09 19.80 8.82
C ALA A 406 20.92 19.27 9.66
N VAL A 407 20.69 17.97 9.61
CA VAL A 407 19.80 17.29 10.54
C VAL A 407 20.52 16.01 10.91
N ALA A 408 20.78 15.83 12.20
CA ALA A 408 21.48 14.67 12.74
C ALA A 408 20.97 13.40 12.06
N ALA A 409 21.87 12.52 11.65
CA ALA A 409 21.50 11.14 11.39
C ALA A 409 20.73 10.66 12.63
N PRO A 410 19.43 10.34 12.52
CA PRO A 410 18.71 9.89 13.69
C PRO A 410 19.13 8.45 13.98
N ALA A 411 19.38 8.19 15.27
CA ALA A 411 19.45 6.85 15.83
C ALA A 411 18.33 6.02 15.21
N ALA A 412 18.69 5.05 14.38
CA ALA A 412 17.74 4.11 13.82
C ALA A 412 16.85 3.62 14.96
N ARG A 413 15.55 3.95 14.95
CA ARG A 413 14.58 3.28 15.81
C ARG A 413 14.41 1.88 15.26
N VAL A 414 15.39 1.05 15.56
CA VAL A 414 15.42 -0.36 15.26
C VAL A 414 14.30 -0.98 16.08
N GLN A 415 13.24 -1.40 15.40
CA GLN A 415 12.47 -2.53 15.88
C GLN A 415 13.48 -3.68 15.96
N GLU A 416 13.69 -4.27 17.15
CA GLU A 416 14.80 -5.19 17.55
C GLU A 416 15.14 -6.33 16.56
N ASP A 417 14.35 -6.53 15.51
CA ASP A 417 14.50 -7.54 14.47
C ASP A 417 15.34 -7.10 13.24
N TYR A 418 15.65 -5.81 13.06
CA TYR A 418 16.53 -5.35 11.97
C TYR A 418 17.98 -5.22 12.45
N LYS A 419 18.90 -5.95 11.82
CA LYS A 419 20.34 -5.87 12.14
C LYS A 419 20.81 -4.41 12.10
N GLU A 420 21.60 -4.03 13.10
CA GLU A 420 22.28 -2.74 13.22
C GLU A 420 22.97 -2.39 11.89
N GLU A 421 22.43 -1.44 11.12
CA GLU A 421 23.23 -0.68 10.16
C GLU A 421 23.99 0.35 11.00
N GLU A 422 25.29 0.12 11.23
CA GLU A 422 26.16 1.06 11.93
C GLU A 422 26.04 2.46 11.31
N GLU A 423 25.83 3.46 12.16
CA GLU A 423 25.81 4.87 11.79
C GLU A 423 27.21 5.30 11.33
N ASP A 424 27.41 5.36 10.01
CA ASP A 424 28.57 6.09 9.48
C ASP A 424 28.22 7.59 9.41
N GLU A 425 28.71 8.35 10.39
CA GLU A 425 28.55 9.81 10.52
C GLU A 425 29.24 10.61 9.38
N SER A 426 29.86 9.94 8.40
CA SER A 426 30.60 10.58 7.31
C SER A 426 29.96 10.37 5.92
N PHE A 427 28.71 10.79 5.74
CA PHE A 427 28.03 10.68 4.43
C PHE A 427 28.66 11.62 3.38
N THR A 428 29.62 11.12 2.59
CA THR A 428 30.27 11.90 1.53
C THR A 428 29.42 11.92 0.25
N HIS A 429 29.80 12.76 -0.73
CA HIS A 429 29.15 12.81 -2.03
C HIS A 429 29.36 11.52 -2.85
N GLU A 430 30.50 10.84 -2.67
CA GLU A 430 30.83 9.57 -3.33
C GLU A 430 29.96 8.43 -2.77
N ASP A 431 29.70 8.41 -1.45
CA ASP A 431 28.80 7.45 -0.82
C ASP A 431 27.37 7.58 -1.35
N ARG A 432 26.90 8.82 -1.60
CA ARG A 432 25.56 9.05 -2.16
C ARG A 432 25.37 8.45 -3.56
N PHE A 433 26.39 8.50 -4.41
CA PHE A 433 26.28 7.93 -5.77
C PHE A 433 26.14 6.41 -5.70
N GLU A 434 26.97 5.76 -4.89
CA GLU A 434 26.91 4.30 -4.71
C GLU A 434 25.62 3.86 -3.99
N VAL A 435 25.13 4.65 -3.05
CA VAL A 435 23.82 4.47 -2.39
C VAL A 435 22.69 4.52 -3.41
N LEU A 436 22.64 5.56 -4.25
CA LEU A 436 21.60 5.69 -5.26
C LEU A 436 21.69 4.58 -6.31
N ARG A 437 22.91 4.15 -6.67
CA ARG A 437 23.12 3.02 -7.58
C ARG A 437 22.56 1.72 -6.98
N THR A 438 22.76 1.49 -5.68
CA THR A 438 22.28 0.30 -4.98
C THR A 438 20.76 0.31 -4.81
N LEU A 439 20.20 1.45 -4.39
CA LEU A 439 18.75 1.63 -4.22
C LEU A 439 17.99 1.48 -5.55
N LEU A 440 18.48 2.15 -6.60
CA LEU A 440 17.77 2.27 -7.88
C LEU A 440 18.07 1.14 -8.88
N GLY A 441 19.15 0.40 -8.65
CA GLY A 441 19.60 -0.67 -9.53
C GLY A 441 20.14 -0.19 -10.88
N ASP A 442 20.27 -1.14 -11.79
CA ASP A 442 20.62 -0.93 -13.19
C ASP A 442 19.49 -0.24 -13.94
N ARG A 443 19.87 0.53 -14.98
CA ARG A 443 18.90 1.03 -15.96
C ARG A 443 18.60 -0.09 -16.97
N PRO A 444 17.45 -0.08 -17.66
CA PRO A 444 17.12 -1.13 -18.62
C PRO A 444 18.23 -1.40 -19.65
N PHE A 445 18.90 -0.38 -20.17
CA PHE A 445 19.97 -0.56 -21.15
C PHE A 445 21.31 -1.06 -20.56
N ASP A 446 21.50 -0.93 -19.25
CA ASP A 446 22.68 -1.44 -18.52
C ASP A 446 22.43 -2.84 -17.95
N SER A 447 21.16 -3.25 -17.87
CA SER A 447 20.73 -4.53 -17.30
C SER A 447 21.25 -5.72 -18.10
N ARG A 448 21.71 -6.74 -17.38
CA ARG A 448 22.29 -7.96 -17.97
C ARG A 448 21.24 -9.01 -18.32
N ASP A 449 20.12 -8.99 -17.60
CA ASP A 449 19.06 -9.98 -17.73
C ASP A 449 17.69 -9.32 -18.01
N GLY A 450 17.63 -7.99 -18.01
CA GLY A 450 16.42 -7.21 -18.22
C GLY A 450 15.67 -6.80 -16.94
N LEU A 451 16.19 -7.10 -15.75
CA LEU A 451 15.70 -6.58 -14.45
C LEU A 451 16.60 -5.46 -13.89
N ALA A 452 16.07 -4.71 -12.93
CA ALA A 452 16.80 -3.62 -12.30
C ALA A 452 17.88 -4.10 -11.32
N HIS A 453 17.71 -5.24 -10.64
CA HIS A 453 18.52 -5.62 -9.47
C HIS A 453 18.64 -4.47 -8.46
N ALA A 454 17.52 -3.79 -8.24
CA ALA A 454 17.39 -2.67 -7.33
C ALA A 454 17.18 -3.20 -5.91
N LYS A 455 17.57 -2.44 -4.89
CA LYS A 455 17.39 -2.87 -3.50
C LYS A 455 16.41 -1.94 -2.78
N PRO A 456 15.08 -2.19 -2.85
CA PRO A 456 14.08 -1.27 -2.34
C PRO A 456 14.16 -1.03 -0.82
N GLN A 457 14.73 -1.97 -0.07
CA GLN A 457 15.01 -1.80 1.37
C GLN A 457 16.37 -1.21 1.67
N SER A 458 17.33 -1.27 0.74
CA SER A 458 18.66 -0.71 1.00
C SER A 458 18.52 0.78 1.28
N PHE A 459 19.08 1.23 2.40
CA PHE A 459 19.06 2.65 2.76
C PHE A 459 17.65 3.24 2.94
N ALA A 460 16.67 2.37 3.21
CA ALA A 460 15.38 2.64 3.83
C ALA A 460 15.34 3.87 4.76
N SER A 461 16.34 3.99 5.64
CA SER A 461 16.46 5.06 6.64
C SER A 461 17.06 6.38 6.12
N LYS A 462 17.53 6.44 4.88
CA LYS A 462 18.35 7.55 4.35
C LYS A 462 17.53 8.64 3.63
N GLY A 463 16.37 8.98 4.19
CA GLY A 463 15.68 10.23 3.82
C GLY A 463 14.77 10.15 2.60
N LEU A 464 14.11 9.02 2.35
CA LEU A 464 13.02 8.92 1.35
C LEU A 464 11.69 9.37 1.96
N THR A 465 10.84 10.04 1.17
CA THR A 465 9.49 10.42 1.64
C THR A 465 8.53 9.24 1.71
N TYR A 466 8.77 8.18 0.94
CA TYR A 466 7.92 6.99 0.91
C TYR A 466 8.66 5.80 1.52
N TRP A 467 9.04 5.93 2.79
CA TRP A 467 9.64 4.85 3.57
C TRP A 467 9.48 5.07 5.07
N TRP A 468 8.97 4.06 5.81
CA TRP A 468 8.67 4.22 7.25
C TRP A 468 9.90 4.30 8.15
N ALA A 469 11.04 3.75 7.72
CA ALA A 469 12.25 3.72 8.56
C ALA A 469 13.07 5.02 8.52
N SER A 470 12.60 6.04 7.78
CA SER A 470 13.29 7.31 7.59
C SER A 470 12.52 8.40 8.30
N ASP A 471 13.17 9.20 9.16
CA ASP A 471 12.54 10.34 9.87
C ASP A 471 12.17 11.50 8.94
N TYR A 472 12.69 11.50 7.72
CA TYR A 472 12.50 12.60 6.78
C TYR A 472 11.03 12.97 6.47
N PRO A 473 10.09 12.05 6.24
CA PRO A 473 8.70 12.43 6.01
C PRO A 473 8.03 13.06 7.25
N ARG A 474 8.47 12.74 8.48
CA ARG A 474 8.03 13.45 9.70
C ARG A 474 8.55 14.89 9.69
N GLN A 475 9.84 15.08 9.36
CA GLN A 475 10.43 16.42 9.21
C GLN A 475 9.73 17.24 8.13
N VAL A 476 9.33 16.61 7.01
CA VAL A 476 8.54 17.24 5.96
C VAL A 476 7.17 17.67 6.47
N MET A 477 6.48 16.84 7.27
CA MET A 477 5.22 17.21 7.90
C MET A 477 5.37 18.39 8.84
N ASP A 478 6.36 18.35 9.74
CA ASP A 478 6.55 19.37 10.77
C ASP A 478 6.87 20.73 10.13
N ALA A 479 7.71 20.73 9.10
CA ALA A 479 8.02 21.92 8.30
C ALA A 479 6.80 22.45 7.53
N TRP A 480 5.87 21.57 7.11
CA TRP A 480 4.67 21.95 6.37
C TRP A 480 3.52 22.41 7.26
N MET A 481 3.38 21.83 8.47
CA MET A 481 2.39 22.22 9.48
C MET A 481 2.81 23.46 10.27
N GLY A 482 4.11 23.70 10.40
CA GLY A 482 4.67 24.84 11.14
C GLY A 482 4.75 24.61 12.65
N ASP A 483 4.72 23.36 13.11
CA ASP A 483 4.55 23.01 14.54
C ASP A 483 5.81 23.11 15.39
N ASP A 484 7.02 23.11 14.84
CA ASP A 484 8.23 23.38 15.64
C ASP A 484 9.42 23.64 14.72
N THR A 485 9.62 24.89 14.31
CA THR A 485 10.95 25.32 13.87
C THR A 485 11.42 26.45 14.77
N ASN A 486 12.05 26.06 15.87
CA ASN A 486 13.27 26.74 16.28
C ASN A 486 14.18 26.88 15.04
N ASP A 487 14.17 28.05 14.40
CA ASP A 487 15.18 28.54 13.43
C ASP A 487 15.55 27.68 12.19
N MET A 488 14.86 26.57 11.89
CA MET A 488 15.16 25.77 10.68
C MET A 488 14.33 26.25 9.48
N ASP A 489 15.03 26.69 8.42
CA ASP A 489 14.44 27.02 7.12
C ASP A 489 13.76 25.76 6.54
N ALA A 490 12.42 25.76 6.45
CA ALA A 490 11.62 24.67 5.90
C ALA A 490 12.11 24.23 4.50
N ARG A 491 12.70 25.13 3.72
CA ARG A 491 13.28 24.83 2.41
C ARG A 491 14.62 24.11 2.48
N ALA A 492 15.37 24.30 3.57
CA ALA A 492 16.63 23.58 3.81
C ALA A 492 16.37 22.11 4.18
N VAL A 493 15.29 21.85 4.91
CA VAL A 493 14.87 20.50 5.29
C VAL A 493 14.15 19.83 4.11
N ALA A 494 13.12 20.47 3.56
CA ALA A 494 12.18 19.88 2.63
C ALA A 494 12.07 20.72 1.33
N PRO A 495 13.01 20.57 0.36
CA PRO A 495 13.11 21.40 -0.85
C PRO A 495 11.95 21.20 -1.87
N MET A 496 11.07 20.23 -1.62
CA MET A 496 9.83 20.09 -2.38
C MET A 496 8.75 21.05 -1.89
N LEU A 497 8.84 21.55 -0.65
CA LEU A 497 7.92 22.53 -0.10
C LEU A 497 8.22 23.92 -0.69
N VAL A 498 7.18 24.73 -0.85
CA VAL A 498 7.27 26.09 -1.36
C VAL A 498 6.64 27.04 -0.36
N GLU A 499 7.41 27.99 0.13
CA GLU A 499 6.87 29.10 0.91
C GLU A 499 6.40 30.23 -0.02
N HIS A 500 5.15 30.64 0.11
CA HIS A 500 4.56 31.75 -0.63
C HIS A 500 3.58 32.50 0.27
N ASP A 501 3.66 33.83 0.31
CA ASP A 501 2.82 34.71 1.14
C ASP A 501 2.72 34.29 2.62
N GLY A 502 3.84 33.83 3.20
CA GLY A 502 3.92 33.42 4.61
C GLY A 502 3.20 32.10 4.92
N GLN A 503 2.94 31.27 3.90
CA GLN A 503 2.36 29.94 4.03
C GLN A 503 3.26 28.91 3.34
N VAL A 504 3.30 27.69 3.87
CA VAL A 504 4.09 26.58 3.32
C VAL A 504 3.17 25.66 2.53
N TYR A 505 3.52 25.40 1.27
CA TYR A 505 2.77 24.56 0.35
C TYR A 505 3.53 23.27 0.06
N ALA A 506 2.84 22.14 0.12
CA ALA A 506 3.34 20.84 -0.32
C ALA A 506 2.74 20.48 -1.69
N PRO A 507 3.51 19.83 -2.58
CA PRO A 507 2.97 19.25 -3.80
C PRO A 507 2.09 18.02 -3.46
N ASN A 508 1.26 17.58 -4.41
CA ASN A 508 0.45 16.36 -4.25
C ASN A 508 1.30 15.09 -4.39
N PHE A 509 1.47 14.31 -3.31
CA PHE A 509 2.08 12.98 -3.34
C PHE A 509 1.64 12.22 -2.07
N VAL A 510 1.99 10.93 -1.99
CA VAL A 510 1.82 10.15 -0.76
C VAL A 510 3.17 9.98 -0.12
N MET A 511 3.20 10.04 1.21
CA MET A 511 4.39 9.81 2.00
C MET A 511 4.07 8.95 3.21
N HIS A 512 5.12 8.51 3.89
CA HIS A 512 5.04 7.52 4.94
C HIS A 512 5.84 7.97 6.17
N PRO A 513 5.39 9.02 6.90
CA PRO A 513 6.03 9.45 8.13
C PRO A 513 6.17 8.29 9.12
N VAL A 514 7.25 8.31 9.88
CA VAL A 514 7.58 7.26 10.84
C VAL A 514 6.48 7.13 11.91
N LYS A 515 6.33 5.90 12.42
CA LYS A 515 5.51 5.54 13.58
C LYS A 515 5.88 6.26 14.87
#